data_AF-A0A0U2PXU3-F1
#
_entry.id   AF-A0A0U2PXU3-F1
#
_cell.length_a   1.000
_cell.length_b   1.000
_cell.length_c   1.000
_cell.angle_alpha   90.00
_cell.angle_beta   90.00
_cell.angle_gamma   90.00
#
_symmetry.space_group_name_H-M   'P 1'
#
loop_
_entity.id
_entity.type
_entity.pdbx_description
1 polymer ?
#
loop_
_entity_poly.entity_id
_entity_poly.type
_entity_poly.pdbx_seq_one_letter_code
_entity_poly.pdbx_strand_id
1 'polypeptide(L)'
;GFAVDNATLTRFFTFHFLLPFIVLAFVIIHLLFLHQTGSNNPMGLNSNMDKIPFHPYFSFKDMFGFIMLIMMLIYLSLYKPYLLGDPDNFIPANPLVTPVHIQPEWYFLFAYAIL
;
A
#
# COMPACT_ATOMS: atom_id res chain seq x y z
N GLY A 1 12.80 17.11 -22.67
CA GLY A 1 12.19 15.83 -23.09
C GLY A 1 10.80 16.12 -23.61
N PHE A 2 10.37 15.42 -24.67
CA PHE A 2 9.06 15.58 -25.30
C PHE A 2 8.12 14.37 -25.11
N ALA A 3 8.65 13.24 -24.62
CA ALA A 3 7.91 12.00 -24.39
C ALA A 3 8.53 11.23 -23.20
N VAL A 4 7.87 10.14 -22.79
CA VAL A 4 8.41 9.19 -21.79
C VAL A 4 9.54 8.38 -22.42
N ASP A 5 10.73 8.44 -21.81
CA ASP A 5 11.95 7.78 -22.28
C ASP A 5 12.92 7.57 -21.09
N ASN A 6 14.17 7.19 -21.34
CA ASN A 6 15.18 6.85 -20.33
C ASN A 6 15.31 7.90 -19.21
N ALA A 7 15.32 9.19 -19.55
CA ALA A 7 15.40 10.26 -18.55
C ALA A 7 14.19 10.27 -17.58
N THR A 8 13.03 9.77 -18.01
CA THR A 8 11.83 9.61 -17.19
C THR A 8 11.93 8.34 -16.33
N LEU A 9 12.45 7.23 -16.88
CA LEU A 9 12.66 6.00 -16.11
C LEU A 9 13.67 6.20 -14.97
N THR A 10 14.80 6.85 -15.23
CA THR A 10 15.83 7.10 -14.21
C THR A 10 15.27 7.92 -13.04
N ARG A 11 14.54 9.01 -13.33
CA ARG A 11 13.95 9.83 -12.25
C ARG A 11 12.83 9.11 -11.51
N PHE A 12 12.03 8.30 -12.20
CA PHE A 12 10.97 7.52 -11.56
C PHE A 12 11.55 6.51 -10.59
N PHE A 13 12.65 5.83 -10.95
CA PHE A 13 13.37 4.97 -10.02
C PHE A 13 13.89 5.75 -8.80
N THR A 14 14.50 6.93 -9.02
CA THR A 14 14.97 7.77 -7.91
C THR A 14 13.83 8.18 -6.97
N PHE A 15 12.69 8.61 -7.50
CA PHE A 15 11.53 8.96 -6.69
C PHE A 15 10.90 7.75 -6.01
N HIS A 16 10.76 6.63 -6.71
CA HIS A 16 10.24 5.39 -6.14
C HIS A 16 11.09 4.90 -4.95
N PHE A 17 12.41 5.06 -5.02
CA PHE A 17 13.29 4.75 -3.89
C PHE A 17 13.13 5.73 -2.72
N LEU A 18 13.00 7.03 -3.01
CA LEU A 18 12.93 8.08 -1.98
C LEU A 18 11.58 8.12 -1.25
N LEU A 19 10.47 7.99 -1.98
CA LEU A 19 9.11 8.19 -1.45
C LEU A 19 8.75 7.29 -0.26
N PRO A 20 9.11 5.99 -0.20
CA PRO A 20 8.86 5.15 0.96
C PRO A 20 9.43 5.70 2.27
N PHE A 21 10.60 6.35 2.24
CA PHE A 21 11.20 6.97 3.43
C PHE A 21 10.45 8.24 3.85
N ILE A 22 9.96 9.01 2.88
CA ILE A 22 9.08 10.16 3.14
C ILE A 22 7.77 9.67 3.78
N VAL A 23 7.17 8.60 3.26
CA VAL A 23 5.97 7.97 3.84
C VAL A 23 6.26 7.50 5.28
N LEU A 24 7.41 6.88 5.54
CA LEU A 24 7.79 6.49 6.91
C LEU A 24 7.86 7.69 7.86
N ALA A 25 8.41 8.82 7.43
CA ALA A 25 8.43 10.04 8.22
C ALA A 25 7.00 10.53 8.53
N PHE A 26 6.10 10.49 7.55
CA PHE A 26 4.69 10.81 7.76
C PHE A 26 3.98 9.83 8.69
N VAL A 27 4.32 8.53 8.68
CA VAL A 27 3.78 7.54 9.63
C VAL A 27 4.17 7.89 11.06
N ILE A 28 5.41 8.33 11.31
CA ILE A 28 5.84 8.76 12.65
C ILE A 28 5.06 9.99 13.11
N ILE A 29 4.89 11.00 12.24
CA ILE A 29 4.10 12.20 12.54
C ILE A 29 2.64 11.83 12.82
N HIS A 30 2.08 10.93 12.01
CA HIS A 30 0.72 10.42 12.20
C HIS A 30 0.56 9.74 13.57
N LEU A 31 1.47 8.85 13.95
CA LEU A 31 1.43 8.17 15.26
C LEU A 31 1.65 9.14 16.43
N LEU A 32 2.46 10.19 16.26
CA LEU A 32 2.64 11.23 17.27
C LEU A 32 1.32 11.96 17.56
N PHE A 33 0.57 12.34 16.53
CA PHE A 33 -0.75 12.97 16.71
C PHE A 33 -1.79 11.99 17.26
N LEU A 34 -1.75 10.73 16.84
CA LEU A 34 -2.61 9.68 17.41
C LEU A 34 -2.34 9.52 18.91
N HIS A 35 -1.09 9.55 19.36
CA HIS A 35 -0.74 9.41 20.78
C HIS A 35 -1.18 10.60 21.64
N GLN A 36 -1.43 11.78 21.07
CA GLN A 36 -1.95 12.93 21.82
C GLN A 36 -3.43 12.73 22.23
N THR A 37 -4.21 12.02 21.42
CA THR A 37 -5.66 11.84 21.65
C THR A 37 -6.03 10.42 22.07
N GLY A 38 -5.20 9.44 21.69
CA GLY A 38 -5.51 8.01 21.81
C GLY A 38 -6.38 7.49 20.66
N SER A 39 -6.56 6.18 20.61
CA SER A 39 -7.45 5.56 19.62
C SER A 39 -8.92 5.80 19.94
N ASN A 40 -9.73 5.98 18.89
CA ASN A 40 -11.18 5.91 19.02
C ASN A 40 -11.65 4.45 19.21
N ASN A 41 -12.93 4.25 19.54
CA ASN A 41 -13.55 2.94 19.67
C ASN A 41 -14.84 2.85 18.84
N PRO A 42 -15.37 1.64 18.58
CA PRO A 42 -16.54 1.47 17.72
C PRO A 42 -17.80 2.20 18.16
N MET A 43 -17.95 2.51 19.46
CA MET A 43 -19.09 3.29 19.96
C MET A 43 -18.92 4.79 19.75
N GLY A 44 -17.72 5.26 19.41
CA GLY A 44 -17.41 6.69 19.24
C GLY A 44 -17.49 7.51 20.55
N LEU A 45 -17.60 6.85 21.69
CA LEU A 45 -17.67 7.47 23.02
C LEU A 45 -16.28 7.62 23.64
N ASN A 46 -16.14 8.42 24.69
CA ASN A 46 -14.88 8.54 25.40
C ASN A 46 -14.52 7.23 26.12
N SER A 47 -13.37 6.62 25.79
CA SER A 47 -12.89 5.36 26.35
C SER A 47 -12.05 5.52 27.63
N ASN A 48 -11.85 6.73 28.15
CA ASN A 48 -10.99 6.97 29.32
C ASN A 48 -11.41 6.20 30.59
N MET A 49 -12.68 5.83 30.72
CA MET A 49 -13.18 5.07 31.87
C MET A 49 -12.78 3.59 31.85
N ASP A 50 -12.40 3.05 30.68
CA ASP A 50 -12.12 1.63 30.48
C ASP A 50 -10.92 1.44 29.52
N LYS A 51 -9.74 1.88 29.97
CA LYS A 51 -8.49 1.66 29.24
C LYS A 51 -7.80 0.40 29.73
N ILE A 52 -7.40 -0.44 28.79
CA ILE A 52 -6.50 -1.56 29.00
C ILE A 52 -5.11 -1.23 28.45
N PRO A 53 -4.02 -1.79 29.03
CA PRO A 53 -2.67 -1.58 28.50
C PRO A 53 -2.52 -2.21 27.10
N PHE A 54 -1.65 -1.64 26.28
CA PHE A 54 -1.38 -2.17 24.93
C PHE A 54 -0.83 -3.60 24.98
N HIS A 55 0.16 -3.84 25.84
CA HIS A 55 0.67 -5.18 26.12
C HIS A 55 0.01 -5.75 27.39
N PRO A 56 -0.47 -7.00 27.39
CA PRO A 56 -0.34 -8.02 26.34
C PRO A 56 -1.44 -7.99 25.27
N TYR A 57 -2.55 -7.30 25.52
CA TYR A 57 -3.81 -7.46 24.79
C TYR A 57 -3.71 -7.18 23.29
N PHE A 58 -3.30 -5.97 22.92
CA PHE A 58 -3.18 -5.59 21.51
C PHE A 58 -1.94 -6.19 20.87
N SER A 59 -0.85 -6.39 21.62
CA SER A 59 0.35 -7.06 21.08
C SER A 59 0.06 -8.46 20.53
N PHE A 60 -0.66 -9.30 21.27
CA PHE A 60 -1.02 -10.64 20.79
C PHE A 60 -2.08 -10.60 19.69
N LYS A 61 -3.05 -9.67 19.78
CA LYS A 61 -4.04 -9.46 18.72
C LYS A 61 -3.37 -9.09 17.39
N ASP A 62 -2.41 -8.16 17.42
CA ASP A 62 -1.67 -7.69 16.25
C ASP A 62 -0.77 -8.80 15.70
N MET A 63 -0.13 -9.59 16.56
CA MET A 63 0.66 -10.75 16.14
C MET A 63 -0.18 -11.77 15.36
N PHE A 64 -1.39 -12.07 15.84
CA PHE A 64 -2.32 -12.94 15.11
C PHE A 64 -2.70 -12.35 13.74
N GLY A 65 -3.01 -11.05 13.69
CA GLY A 65 -3.28 -10.34 12.43
C GLY A 65 -2.11 -10.41 11.44
N PHE A 66 -0.88 -10.25 11.93
CA PHE A 66 0.34 -10.33 11.13
C PHE A 66 0.58 -11.74 10.57
N ILE A 67 0.32 -12.79 11.35
CA ILE A 67 0.39 -14.19 10.89
C ILE A 67 -0.61 -14.41 9.75
N MET A 68 -1.85 -13.92 9.89
CA MET A 68 -2.86 -14.03 8.84
C MET A 68 -2.46 -13.28 7.56
N LEU A 69 -1.90 -12.07 7.69
CA LEU A 69 -1.39 -11.30 6.55
C LEU A 69 -0.27 -12.04 5.80
N ILE A 70 0.72 -12.57 6.54
CA ILE A 70 1.82 -13.32 5.95
C ILE A 70 1.32 -14.59 5.26
N MET A 71 0.39 -15.32 5.87
CA MET A 71 -0.21 -16.52 5.26
C MET A 71 -0.84 -16.19 3.90
N MET A 72 -1.61 -15.10 3.80
CA MET A 72 -2.23 -14.68 2.55
C MET A 72 -1.19 -14.25 1.51
N LEU A 73 -0.16 -13.51 1.94
CA LEU A 73 0.93 -13.09 1.06
C LEU A 73 1.72 -14.28 0.51
N ILE A 74 2.07 -15.24 1.36
CA ILE A 74 2.76 -16.47 0.96
C ILE A 74 1.90 -17.26 -0.01
N TYR A 75 0.61 -17.42 0.28
CA TYR A 75 -0.32 -18.11 -0.62
C TYR A 75 -0.36 -17.44 -1.99
N LEU A 76 -0.52 -16.11 -2.05
CA LEU A 76 -0.52 -15.37 -3.31
C LEU A 76 0.80 -15.57 -4.06
N SER A 77 1.93 -15.35 -3.40
CA SER A 77 3.25 -15.40 -4.03
C SER A 77 3.65 -16.79 -4.51
N LEU A 78 3.29 -17.86 -3.78
CA LEU A 78 3.70 -19.23 -4.11
C LEU A 78 2.69 -19.97 -4.99
N TYR A 79 1.39 -19.74 -4.82
CA TYR A 79 0.36 -20.49 -5.53
C TYR A 79 -0.14 -19.76 -6.79
N LYS A 80 -0.32 -18.44 -6.74
CA LYS A 80 -0.80 -17.63 -7.88
C LYS A 80 -0.11 -16.26 -7.95
N PRO A 81 1.21 -16.19 -8.22
CA PRO A 81 1.98 -14.94 -8.15
C PRO A 81 1.49 -13.85 -9.10
N TYR A 82 0.85 -14.23 -10.21
CA TYR A 82 0.36 -13.31 -11.24
C TYR A 82 -1.15 -13.04 -11.15
N LEU A 83 -1.84 -13.50 -10.11
CA LEU A 83 -3.30 -13.34 -9.99
C LEU A 83 -3.75 -11.87 -10.02
N LEU A 84 -2.93 -10.97 -9.48
CA LEU A 84 -3.24 -9.55 -9.35
C LEU A 84 -2.47 -8.67 -10.37
N GLY A 85 -1.75 -9.28 -11.31
CA GLY A 85 -0.96 -8.60 -12.33
C GLY A 85 -1.64 -8.63 -13.70
N ASP A 86 -1.19 -7.76 -14.59
CA ASP A 86 -1.64 -7.72 -15.98
C ASP A 86 -0.64 -8.46 -16.90
N PRO A 87 -1.08 -9.40 -17.74
CA PRO A 87 -0.19 -10.12 -18.66
C PRO A 87 0.56 -9.20 -19.65
N ASP A 88 0.02 -8.03 -19.99
CA ASP A 88 0.67 -7.12 -20.94
C ASP A 88 2.00 -6.57 -20.40
N ASN A 89 2.21 -6.56 -19.08
CA ASN A 89 3.47 -6.14 -18.45
C ASN A 89 4.64 -7.13 -18.66
N PHE A 90 4.39 -8.31 -19.23
CA PHE A 90 5.44 -9.22 -19.69
C PHE A 90 5.96 -8.90 -21.09
N ILE A 91 5.32 -7.97 -21.80
CA ILE A 91 5.73 -7.51 -23.13
C ILE A 91 6.60 -6.25 -22.94
N PRO A 92 7.82 -6.19 -23.51
CA PRO A 92 8.63 -4.99 -23.45
C PRO A 92 7.90 -3.77 -24.03
N ALA A 93 8.05 -2.62 -23.38
CA ALA A 93 7.39 -1.39 -23.79
C ALA A 93 7.73 -1.00 -25.24
N ASN A 94 6.71 -0.70 -26.04
CA ASN A 94 6.86 -0.20 -27.40
C ASN A 94 6.13 1.15 -27.54
N PRO A 95 6.84 2.27 -27.71
CA PRO A 95 6.22 3.60 -27.76
C PRO A 95 5.33 3.82 -28.99
N LEU A 96 5.38 2.93 -29.99
CA LEU A 96 4.58 3.01 -31.21
C LEU A 96 3.28 2.20 -31.13
N VAL A 97 3.08 1.41 -30.07
CA VAL A 97 1.94 0.51 -29.93
C VAL A 97 1.33 0.65 -28.54
N THR A 98 0.04 0.99 -28.50
CA THR A 98 -0.75 0.96 -27.26
C THR A 98 -1.55 -0.35 -27.18
N PRO A 99 -1.52 -1.06 -26.05
CA PRO A 99 -2.39 -2.22 -25.85
C PRO A 99 -3.87 -1.85 -25.94
N VAL A 100 -4.68 -2.76 -26.48
CA VAL A 100 -6.12 -2.51 -26.75
C VAL A 100 -6.92 -2.28 -25.46
N HIS A 101 -6.54 -2.94 -24.37
CA HIS A 101 -7.21 -2.85 -23.07
C HIS A 101 -6.28 -2.28 -21.98
N ILE A 102 -5.52 -1.22 -22.32
CA ILE A 102 -4.64 -0.57 -21.35
C ILE A 102 -5.43 -0.09 -20.12
N GLN A 103 -4.97 -0.49 -18.94
CA GLN A 103 -5.58 -0.18 -17.66
C GLN A 103 -4.49 -0.08 -16.58
N PRO A 104 -4.70 0.68 -15.50
CA PRO A 104 -3.80 0.65 -14.36
C PRO A 104 -4.03 -0.61 -13.52
N GLU A 105 -3.16 -0.85 -12.54
CA GLU A 105 -3.34 -1.93 -11.58
C GLU A 105 -4.65 -1.80 -10.80
N TRP A 106 -5.16 -2.94 -10.32
CA TRP A 106 -6.49 -3.08 -9.74
C TRP A 106 -6.84 -2.05 -8.65
N TYR A 107 -5.87 -1.63 -7.85
CA TYR A 107 -6.06 -0.68 -6.76
C TYR A 107 -6.28 0.78 -7.22
N PHE A 108 -6.12 1.08 -8.52
CA PHE A 108 -6.45 2.37 -9.13
C PHE A 108 -7.71 2.34 -10.00
N LEU A 109 -8.28 1.17 -10.30
CA LEU A 109 -9.41 1.06 -11.23
C LEU A 109 -10.62 1.90 -10.82
N PHE A 110 -10.88 2.05 -9.52
CA PHE A 110 -12.00 2.89 -9.04
C PHE A 110 -11.81 4.37 -9.42
N ALA A 111 -10.58 4.89 -9.32
CA ALA A 111 -10.28 6.28 -9.67
C ALA A 111 -10.20 6.45 -11.18
N TYR A 112 -9.66 5.46 -11.89
CA TYR A 112 -9.62 5.43 -13.35
C TYR A 112 -11.03 5.43 -13.96
N ALA A 113 -11.98 4.72 -13.36
CA ALA A 113 -13.38 4.71 -13.81
C ALA A 113 -14.11 6.04 -13.58
N ILE A 114 -13.60 6.92 -12.70
CA ILE A 114 -14.16 8.24 -12.44
C ILE A 114 -13.60 9.31 -13.41
N LEU A 115 -12.35 9.14 -13.87
CA LEU A 115 -11.62 10.08 -14.74
C LEU A 115 -12.18 10.08 -16.17
#